data_AF-A0A0J9TMG9-F1
#
_entry.id   AF-A0A0J9TMG9-F1
#
_cell.length_a   1.000
_cell.length_b   1.000
_cell.length_c   1.000
_cell.angle_alpha   90.00
_cell.angle_beta   90.00
_cell.angle_gamma   90.00
#
_symmetry.space_group_name_H-M   'P 1'
#
loop_
_entity.id
_entity.type
_entity.pdbx_description
1 polymer ?
#
loop_
_entity_poly.entity_id
_entity_poly.type
_entity_poly.pdbx_seq_one_letter_code
_entity_poly.pdbx_strand_id
1 'polypeptide(L)'
;MSTDQLNDPNRTFSYNSKSSLLDFRYGVEGKKAHHILNTYSLKDLTRMFKKYGEIKQSEYLARLILQKREISPVNNVNDLKEICEEGKFLYRGRNKNPLKLIFQSLRIECNNELEVLKFTLKKVPEMLKIQGRLLIISFHSLEDEVILKWARSNSQTLKIPDLAINIMPLIKACKGSPFLPSRSEIEVN
;
A
#
# COMPACT_ATOMS: atom_id res chain seq x y z
N MET A 1 8.42 -2.10 -4.88
CA MET A 1 8.34 -3.13 -5.92
C MET A 1 9.48 -2.88 -6.91
N SER A 2 10.31 -3.87 -7.21
CA SER A 2 11.44 -3.72 -8.14
C SER A 2 11.02 -3.91 -9.59
N THR A 3 11.83 -3.43 -10.53
CA THR A 3 11.68 -3.72 -11.97
C THR A 3 11.65 -5.22 -12.24
N ASP A 4 12.49 -5.99 -11.55
CA ASP A 4 12.51 -7.46 -11.67
C ASP A 4 11.19 -8.09 -11.23
N GLN A 5 10.59 -7.59 -10.14
CA GLN A 5 9.28 -8.06 -9.68
C GLN A 5 8.17 -7.71 -10.68
N LEU A 6 8.22 -6.54 -11.30
CA LEU A 6 7.27 -6.14 -12.33
C LEU A 6 7.36 -6.99 -13.59
N ASN A 7 8.57 -7.45 -13.92
CA ASN A 7 8.86 -8.24 -15.11
C ASN A 7 8.76 -9.75 -14.89
N ASP A 8 8.60 -10.24 -13.65
CA ASP A 8 8.47 -11.66 -13.35
C ASP A 8 7.10 -12.19 -13.83
N PRO A 9 7.07 -13.08 -14.84
CA PRO A 9 5.81 -13.65 -15.33
C PRO A 9 5.19 -14.59 -14.30
N ASN A 10 5.95 -15.21 -13.40
CA ASN A 10 5.43 -16.16 -12.42
C ASN A 10 4.80 -15.46 -11.21
N ARG A 11 5.20 -14.22 -10.94
CA ARG A 11 4.66 -13.39 -9.86
C ARG A 11 3.94 -12.21 -10.49
N THR A 12 2.68 -12.42 -10.82
CA THR A 12 1.85 -11.43 -11.51
C THR A 12 1.71 -10.14 -10.72
N PHE A 13 2.61 -9.16 -10.83
CA PHE A 13 2.42 -7.82 -10.22
C PHE A 13 1.80 -6.82 -11.19
N SER A 14 1.84 -7.14 -12.48
CA SER A 14 1.29 -6.33 -13.56
C SER A 14 -0.10 -6.81 -13.96
N TYR A 15 -1.04 -5.87 -14.11
CA TYR A 15 -2.36 -6.12 -14.66
C TYR A 15 -2.34 -6.47 -16.17
N ASN A 16 -1.18 -6.34 -16.84
CA ASN A 16 -0.98 -6.74 -18.24
C ASN A 16 -0.38 -8.15 -18.39
N SER A 17 -0.08 -8.83 -17.27
CA SER A 17 0.51 -10.17 -17.31
C SER A 17 -0.50 -11.23 -17.79
N LYS A 18 0.01 -12.25 -18.48
CA LYS A 18 -0.74 -13.44 -18.94
C LYS A 18 -0.69 -14.60 -17.95
N SER A 19 -0.14 -14.39 -16.77
CA SER A 19 0.09 -15.46 -15.79
C SER A 19 -1.18 -15.95 -15.10
N SER A 20 -1.16 -17.23 -14.75
CA SER A 20 -2.32 -18.03 -14.36
C SER A 20 -2.77 -17.83 -12.92
N LEU A 21 -1.93 -17.27 -12.04
CA LEU A 21 -2.22 -17.13 -10.60
C LEU A 21 -1.78 -15.76 -10.03
N LEU A 22 -2.63 -15.17 -9.20
CA LEU A 22 -2.43 -13.91 -8.47
C LEU A 22 -1.67 -14.17 -7.17
N ASP A 23 -0.35 -13.96 -7.17
CA ASP A 23 0.47 -14.11 -5.95
C ASP A 23 0.60 -12.78 -5.17
N PHE A 24 1.15 -11.73 -5.80
CA PHE A 24 1.47 -10.42 -5.20
C PHE A 24 2.43 -10.42 -3.98
N ARG A 25 3.00 -11.56 -3.56
CA ARG A 25 4.00 -11.58 -2.47
C ARG A 25 5.39 -11.25 -2.98
N TYR A 26 6.10 -10.39 -2.26
CA TYR A 26 7.52 -10.07 -2.52
C TYR A 26 8.45 -11.23 -2.17
N GLY A 27 8.11 -11.98 -1.12
CA GLY A 27 8.85 -13.16 -0.64
C GLY A 27 8.04 -14.44 -0.72
N VAL A 28 8.40 -15.42 0.13
CA VAL A 28 7.63 -16.67 0.30
C VAL A 28 6.64 -16.63 1.45
N GLU A 29 6.76 -15.61 2.32
CA GLU A 29 5.93 -15.38 3.48
C GLU A 29 4.59 -14.71 3.13
N GLY A 30 3.58 -14.94 3.96
CA GLY A 30 2.27 -14.33 3.81
C GLY A 30 1.31 -15.08 2.88
N LYS A 31 0.07 -14.57 2.80
CA LYS A 31 -1.00 -15.14 1.98
C LYS A 31 -0.91 -14.60 0.56
N LYS A 32 -1.03 -15.49 -0.43
CA LYS A 32 -1.13 -15.12 -1.85
C LYS A 32 -2.44 -14.36 -2.10
N ALA A 33 -2.46 -13.44 -3.06
CA ALA A 33 -3.64 -12.65 -3.39
C ALA A 33 -4.84 -13.53 -3.79
N HIS A 34 -4.64 -14.58 -4.61
CA HIS A 34 -5.71 -15.52 -4.96
C HIS A 34 -6.28 -16.23 -3.72
N HIS A 35 -5.43 -16.55 -2.73
CA HIS A 35 -5.90 -17.15 -1.48
C HIS A 35 -6.73 -16.15 -0.67
N ILE A 36 -6.31 -14.89 -0.57
CA ILE A 36 -7.08 -13.83 0.08
C ILE A 36 -8.46 -13.70 -0.56
N LEU A 37 -8.52 -13.56 -1.88
CA LEU A 37 -9.77 -13.40 -2.64
C LEU A 37 -10.73 -14.58 -2.44
N ASN A 38 -10.21 -15.80 -2.37
CA ASN A 38 -11.03 -16.99 -2.23
C ASN A 38 -11.39 -17.38 -0.79
N THR A 39 -10.71 -16.84 0.24
CA THR A 39 -10.92 -17.27 1.63
C THR A 39 -11.39 -16.18 2.58
N TYR A 40 -11.13 -14.91 2.30
CA TYR A 40 -11.53 -13.83 3.20
C TYR A 40 -13.06 -13.72 3.29
N SER A 41 -13.55 -13.33 4.46
CA SER A 41 -14.96 -12.99 4.64
C SER A 41 -15.32 -11.71 3.90
N LEU A 42 -16.62 -11.46 3.71
CA LEU A 42 -17.12 -10.18 3.16
C LEU A 42 -16.56 -8.98 3.95
N LYS A 43 -16.56 -9.10 5.29
CA LYS A 43 -16.07 -8.05 6.20
C LYS A 43 -14.58 -7.79 6.00
N ASP A 44 -13.78 -8.84 5.84
CA ASP A 44 -12.32 -8.71 5.70
C ASP A 44 -11.94 -8.11 4.34
N LEU A 45 -12.58 -8.56 3.25
CA LEU A 45 -12.38 -7.98 1.92
C LEU A 45 -12.80 -6.51 1.90
N THR A 46 -13.97 -6.19 2.47
CA THR A 46 -14.46 -4.81 2.55
C THR A 46 -13.47 -3.93 3.31
N ARG A 47 -13.00 -4.39 4.48
CA ARG A 47 -11.99 -3.68 5.28
C ARG A 47 -10.73 -3.44 4.46
N MET A 48 -10.20 -4.47 3.81
CA MET A 48 -8.97 -4.40 3.02
C MET A 48 -9.09 -3.39 1.87
N PHE A 49 -10.13 -3.51 1.03
CA PHE A 49 -10.35 -2.60 -0.10
C PHE A 49 -10.62 -1.16 0.34
N LYS A 50 -11.36 -0.98 1.44
CA LYS A 50 -11.62 0.35 2.00
C LYS A 50 -10.35 0.98 2.55
N LYS A 51 -9.59 0.24 3.36
CA LYS A 51 -8.43 0.76 4.09
C LYS A 51 -7.22 0.97 3.17
N TYR A 52 -6.93 0.02 2.28
CA TYR A 52 -5.69 0.03 1.50
C TYR A 52 -5.88 0.46 0.04
N GLY A 53 -7.08 0.31 -0.50
CA GLY A 53 -7.42 0.77 -1.85
C GLY A 53 -8.23 2.06 -1.87
N GLU A 54 -8.64 2.60 -0.72
CA GLU A 54 -9.51 3.78 -0.61
C GLU A 54 -10.80 3.65 -1.45
N ILE A 55 -11.30 2.42 -1.65
CA ILE A 55 -12.41 2.13 -2.55
C ILE A 55 -13.74 2.44 -1.85
N LYS A 56 -14.44 3.48 -2.32
CA LYS A 56 -15.74 3.91 -1.79
C LYS A 56 -16.79 2.80 -1.79
N GLN A 57 -16.87 2.04 -2.89
CA GLN A 57 -17.79 0.90 -3.06
C GLN A 57 -17.13 -0.44 -2.71
N SER A 58 -16.27 -0.46 -1.69
CA SER A 58 -15.51 -1.63 -1.26
C SER A 58 -16.39 -2.83 -0.89
N GLU A 59 -17.53 -2.59 -0.23
CA GLU A 59 -18.47 -3.66 0.12
C GLU A 59 -19.10 -4.29 -1.13
N TYR A 60 -19.49 -3.47 -2.10
CA TYR A 60 -20.07 -3.97 -3.36
C TYR A 60 -19.04 -4.81 -4.14
N LEU A 61 -17.80 -4.34 -4.24
CA LEU A 61 -16.70 -5.10 -4.85
C LEU A 61 -16.48 -6.44 -4.12
N ALA A 62 -16.47 -6.43 -2.78
CA ALA A 62 -16.29 -7.63 -1.99
C ALA A 62 -17.45 -8.64 -2.21
N ARG A 63 -18.69 -8.17 -2.35
CA ARG A 63 -19.84 -9.03 -2.69
C ARG A 63 -19.69 -9.68 -4.05
N LEU A 64 -19.28 -8.94 -5.07
CA LEU A 64 -19.04 -9.50 -6.42
C LEU A 64 -17.94 -10.56 -6.40
N ILE A 65 -16.86 -10.34 -5.63
CA ILE A 65 -15.79 -11.35 -5.46
C ILE A 65 -16.35 -12.62 -4.82
N LEU A 66 -17.18 -12.49 -3.78
CA LEU A 66 -17.84 -13.63 -3.12
C LEU A 66 -18.74 -14.39 -4.09
N GLN A 67 -19.57 -13.69 -4.86
CA GLN A 67 -20.45 -14.29 -5.86
C GLN A 67 -19.65 -15.00 -6.96
N LYS A 68 -18.58 -14.37 -7.46
CA LYS A 68 -17.73 -15.00 -8.48
C LYS A 68 -17.10 -16.29 -7.97
N ARG A 69 -16.53 -16.29 -6.75
CA ARG A 69 -15.86 -17.49 -6.20
C ARG A 69 -16.80 -18.64 -5.83
N GLU A 70 -18.10 -18.40 -5.71
CA GLU A 70 -19.10 -19.46 -5.60
C GLU A 70 -19.29 -20.22 -6.91
N ILE A 71 -19.05 -19.56 -8.05
CA ILE A 71 -19.14 -20.14 -9.40
C ILE A 71 -17.78 -20.72 -9.82
N SER A 72 -16.72 -19.93 -9.72
CA SER A 72 -15.36 -20.34 -10.06
C SER A 72 -14.31 -19.57 -9.25
N PRO A 73 -13.22 -20.22 -8.78
CA PRO A 73 -12.20 -19.54 -7.99
C PRO A 73 -11.57 -18.34 -8.73
N VAL A 74 -11.34 -17.25 -8.00
CA VAL A 74 -10.68 -16.05 -8.52
C VAL A 74 -9.17 -16.28 -8.45
N ASN A 75 -8.57 -16.65 -9.59
CA ASN A 75 -7.18 -17.09 -9.65
C ASN A 75 -6.28 -16.08 -10.35
N ASN A 76 -6.74 -15.45 -11.43
CA ASN A 76 -5.89 -14.65 -12.30
C ASN A 76 -6.40 -13.20 -12.44
N VAL A 77 -5.61 -12.38 -13.13
CA VAL A 77 -5.91 -10.97 -13.36
C VAL A 77 -7.20 -10.76 -14.16
N ASN A 78 -7.48 -11.64 -15.12
CA ASN A 78 -8.68 -11.52 -15.95
C ASN A 78 -9.94 -11.77 -15.14
N ASP A 79 -9.92 -12.72 -14.19
CA ASP A 79 -11.04 -12.93 -13.27
C ASP A 79 -11.36 -11.65 -12.47
N LEU A 80 -10.33 -10.94 -12.00
CA LEU A 80 -10.50 -9.65 -11.32
C LEU A 80 -11.01 -8.55 -12.26
N LYS A 81 -10.55 -8.53 -13.53
CA LYS A 81 -11.02 -7.55 -14.53
C LYS A 81 -12.49 -7.78 -14.84
N GLU A 82 -12.91 -9.02 -15.04
CA GLU A 82 -14.32 -9.39 -15.26
C GLU A 82 -15.20 -8.90 -14.11
N ILE A 83 -14.80 -9.16 -12.85
CA ILE A 83 -15.51 -8.65 -11.67
C ILE A 83 -15.60 -7.12 -11.68
N CYS A 84 -14.53 -6.44 -12.06
CA CYS A 84 -14.50 -4.98 -12.13
C CYS A 84 -15.37 -4.43 -13.27
N GLU A 85 -15.45 -5.12 -14.40
CA GLU A 85 -16.31 -4.80 -15.54
C GLU A 85 -17.78 -4.95 -15.16
N GLU A 86 -18.15 -6.09 -14.59
CA GLU A 86 -19.50 -6.40 -14.12
C GLU A 86 -19.97 -5.37 -13.09
N GLY A 87 -19.12 -5.05 -12.12
CA GLY A 87 -19.40 -4.03 -11.10
C GLY A 87 -19.30 -2.58 -11.60
N LYS A 88 -19.03 -2.36 -12.89
CA LYS A 88 -18.83 -1.02 -13.51
C LYS A 88 -17.78 -0.17 -12.79
N PHE A 89 -16.76 -0.82 -12.23
CA PHE A 89 -15.64 -0.15 -11.57
C PHE A 89 -14.67 0.45 -12.59
N LEU A 90 -14.59 -0.05 -13.82
CA LEU A 90 -13.62 0.45 -14.81
C LEU A 90 -13.93 1.84 -15.38
N TYR A 91 -15.17 2.34 -15.25
CA TYR A 91 -15.65 3.52 -15.99
C TYR A 91 -15.69 4.85 -15.19
N ARG A 92 -15.01 4.95 -14.04
CA ARG A 92 -15.10 6.15 -13.20
C ARG A 92 -13.95 7.13 -13.37
N GLY A 93 -14.10 8.05 -14.33
CA GLY A 93 -13.47 9.36 -14.35
C GLY A 93 -11.99 9.41 -14.75
N ARG A 94 -11.51 10.64 -15.02
CA ARG A 94 -10.25 10.91 -15.74
C ARG A 94 -8.95 10.41 -15.09
N ASN A 95 -8.88 10.14 -13.77
CA ASN A 95 -7.57 10.10 -13.08
C ASN A 95 -7.26 8.91 -12.14
N LYS A 96 -8.17 7.95 -11.88
CA LYS A 96 -7.84 6.80 -11.01
C LYS A 96 -8.45 5.51 -11.55
N ASN A 97 -7.64 4.68 -12.20
CA ASN A 97 -8.02 3.33 -12.61
C ASN A 97 -8.28 2.48 -11.34
N PRO A 98 -9.53 2.08 -11.03
CA PRO A 98 -9.84 1.38 -9.78
C PRO A 98 -9.16 0.02 -9.66
N LEU A 99 -8.80 -0.60 -10.80
CA LEU A 99 -7.99 -1.82 -10.81
C LEU A 99 -6.63 -1.60 -10.15
N LYS A 100 -6.00 -0.43 -10.33
CA LYS A 100 -4.73 -0.10 -9.67
C LYS A 100 -4.88 -0.06 -8.15
N LEU A 101 -5.99 0.46 -7.65
CA LEU A 101 -6.28 0.54 -6.21
C LEU A 101 -6.62 -0.84 -5.62
N ILE A 102 -7.30 -1.69 -6.38
CA ILE A 102 -7.54 -3.09 -6.03
C ILE A 102 -6.21 -3.83 -5.90
N PHE A 103 -5.33 -3.68 -6.89
CA PHE A 103 -4.01 -4.30 -6.88
C PHE A 103 -3.17 -3.80 -5.70
N GLN A 104 -3.14 -2.48 -5.48
CA GLN A 104 -2.50 -1.87 -4.32
C GLN A 104 -3.00 -2.49 -3.01
N SER A 105 -4.32 -2.61 -2.85
CA SER A 105 -4.90 -3.13 -1.60
C SER A 105 -4.52 -4.59 -1.32
N LEU A 106 -4.51 -5.43 -2.36
CA LEU A 106 -4.10 -6.82 -2.27
C LEU A 106 -2.60 -6.92 -1.98
N ARG A 107 -1.77 -6.12 -2.66
CA ARG A 107 -0.32 -6.11 -2.47
C ARG A 107 0.06 -5.71 -1.03
N ILE A 108 -0.58 -4.65 -0.52
CA ILE A 108 -0.40 -4.19 0.86
C ILE A 108 -0.80 -5.29 1.86
N GLU A 109 -1.92 -5.97 1.65
CA GLU A 109 -2.38 -7.06 2.54
C GLU A 109 -1.47 -8.30 2.45
N CYS A 110 -1.04 -8.70 1.25
CA CYS A 110 -0.16 -9.87 1.05
C CYS A 110 1.19 -9.71 1.77
N ASN A 111 1.74 -8.49 1.75
CA ASN A 111 3.09 -8.21 2.24
C ASN A 111 3.10 -7.48 3.59
N ASN A 112 1.93 -7.20 4.17
CA ASN A 112 1.78 -6.41 5.39
C ASN A 112 2.56 -5.08 5.36
N GLU A 113 2.59 -4.42 4.18
CA GLU A 113 3.55 -3.36 3.84
C GLU A 113 3.57 -2.23 4.86
N LEU A 114 2.39 -1.75 5.26
CA LEU A 114 2.26 -0.62 6.19
C LEU A 114 2.69 -0.98 7.63
N GLU A 115 2.48 -2.20 8.08
CA GLU A 115 2.90 -2.60 9.43
C GLU A 115 4.42 -2.84 9.47
N VAL A 116 5.00 -3.40 8.41
CA VAL A 116 6.45 -3.51 8.25
C VAL A 116 7.10 -2.12 8.23
N LEU A 117 6.51 -1.17 7.51
CA LEU A 117 6.96 0.22 7.50
C LEU A 117 6.93 0.85 8.90
N LYS A 118 5.80 0.74 9.62
CA LYS A 118 5.67 1.26 10.99
C LYS A 118 6.70 0.65 11.94
N PHE A 119 6.89 -0.66 11.87
CA PHE A 119 7.87 -1.37 12.69
C PHE A 119 9.30 -0.88 12.40
N THR A 120 9.63 -0.71 11.12
CA THR A 120 10.92 -0.19 10.68
C THR A 120 11.15 1.22 11.21
N LEU A 121 10.19 2.13 11.00
CA LEU A 121 10.26 3.52 11.46
C LEU A 121 10.43 3.62 12.98
N LYS A 122 9.80 2.73 13.76
CA LYS A 122 9.97 2.71 15.22
C LYS A 122 11.43 2.49 15.65
N LYS A 123 12.20 1.70 14.88
CA LYS A 123 13.61 1.38 15.18
C LYS A 123 14.60 2.42 14.67
N VAL A 124 14.21 3.24 13.70
CA VAL A 124 15.11 4.22 13.06
C VAL A 124 15.85 5.14 14.04
N PRO A 125 15.22 5.72 15.09
CA PRO A 125 15.94 6.62 16.00
C PRO A 125 17.13 5.97 16.70
N GLU A 126 17.05 4.67 16.98
CA GLU A 126 18.11 3.90 17.65
C GLU A 126 19.23 3.49 16.70
N MET A 127 18.95 3.44 15.39
CA MET A 127 19.91 3.03 14.36
C MET A 127 20.70 4.21 13.78
N LEU A 128 20.18 5.43 13.87
CA LEU A 128 20.84 6.61 13.34
C LEU A 128 21.91 7.11 14.31
N LYS A 129 23.10 7.38 13.77
CA LYS A 129 24.11 8.17 14.48
C LYS A 129 23.61 9.60 14.65
N ILE A 130 24.18 10.31 15.64
CA ILE A 130 23.97 11.76 15.80
C ILE A 130 24.27 12.46 14.48
N GLN A 131 23.38 13.36 14.05
CA GLN A 131 23.40 14.06 12.74
C GLN A 131 23.20 13.16 11.50
N GLY A 132 22.88 11.87 11.68
CA GLY A 132 22.49 10.97 10.60
C GLY A 132 21.24 11.49 9.86
N ARG A 133 21.15 11.16 8.58
CA ARG A 133 20.02 11.53 7.72
C ARG A 133 19.26 10.29 7.30
N LEU A 134 17.93 10.40 7.35
CA LEU A 134 17.02 9.40 6.81
C LEU A 134 16.33 10.00 5.58
N LEU A 135 16.44 9.31 4.45
CA LEU A 135 15.66 9.59 3.24
C LEU A 135 14.69 8.44 3.03
N ILE A 136 13.41 8.75 2.86
CA ILE A 136 12.37 7.76 2.54
C ILE A 136 11.71 8.21 1.25
N ILE A 137 11.57 7.28 0.32
CA ILE A 137 10.82 7.45 -0.92
C ILE A 137 9.58 6.56 -0.82
N SER A 138 8.42 7.16 -0.95
CA SER A 138 7.11 6.52 -0.90
C SER A 138 6.39 6.71 -2.23
N PHE A 139 5.53 5.75 -2.57
CA PHE A 139 4.86 5.71 -3.88
C PHE A 139 3.35 5.93 -3.78
N HIS A 140 2.78 5.84 -2.58
CA HIS A 140 1.36 6.08 -2.37
C HIS A 140 1.05 6.79 -1.05
N SER A 141 -0.08 7.49 -1.03
CA SER A 141 -0.55 8.32 0.10
C SER A 141 -0.53 7.61 1.46
N LEU A 142 -0.86 6.31 1.50
CA LEU A 142 -0.89 5.56 2.76
C LEU A 142 0.49 5.42 3.42
N GLU A 143 1.57 5.35 2.63
CA GLU A 143 2.94 5.34 3.16
C GLU A 143 3.28 6.73 3.70
N ASP A 144 2.96 7.78 2.93
CA ASP A 144 3.19 9.18 3.33
C ASP A 144 2.54 9.49 4.67
N GLU A 145 1.28 9.08 4.87
CA GLU A 145 0.57 9.29 6.12
C GLU A 145 1.29 8.64 7.31
N VAL A 146 1.77 7.41 7.14
CA VAL A 146 2.53 6.69 8.16
C VAL A 146 3.84 7.42 8.47
N ILE A 147 4.59 7.82 7.44
CA ILE A 147 5.88 8.51 7.57
C ILE A 147 5.70 9.88 8.23
N LEU A 148 4.73 10.68 7.77
CA LEU A 148 4.46 12.01 8.31
C LEU A 148 3.99 11.94 9.76
N LYS A 149 3.12 10.99 10.10
CA LYS A 149 2.68 10.79 11.50
C LYS A 149 3.84 10.42 12.40
N TRP A 150 4.70 9.50 11.95
CA TRP A 150 5.90 9.11 12.68
C TRP A 150 6.86 10.30 12.86
N ALA A 151 7.15 11.05 11.78
CA ALA A 151 8.06 12.19 11.82
C ALA A 151 7.55 13.27 12.78
N ARG A 152 6.25 13.63 12.71
CA ARG A 152 5.62 14.58 13.63
C ARG A 152 5.69 14.14 15.10
N SER A 153 5.58 12.85 15.37
CA SER A 153 5.64 12.32 16.73
C SER A 153 7.06 12.35 17.31
N ASN A 154 8.08 12.21 16.46
CA ASN A 154 9.49 12.21 16.86
C ASN A 154 10.17 13.57 16.76
N SER A 155 9.50 14.57 16.18
CA SER A 155 10.02 15.93 15.99
C SER A 155 9.48 16.97 16.97
N GLN A 156 8.72 16.55 17.98
CA GLN A 156 8.18 17.44 19.00
C GLN A 156 9.16 17.63 20.15
N THR A 157 9.40 18.89 20.50
CA THR A 157 10.09 19.24 21.74
C THR A 157 9.14 19.01 22.91
N LEU A 158 9.53 18.14 23.83
CA LEU A 158 8.81 17.95 25.08
C LEU A 158 9.21 19.06 26.05
N LYS A 159 8.23 19.89 26.42
CA LYS A 159 8.40 20.94 27.42
C LYS A 159 7.89 20.42 28.76
N ILE A 160 8.69 20.57 29.80
CA ILE A 160 8.30 20.28 31.19
C ILE A 160 8.29 21.62 31.91
N PRO A 161 7.14 22.33 31.97
CA PRO A 161 7.07 23.70 32.47
C PRO A 161 7.53 23.82 33.92
N ASP A 162 7.12 22.87 34.76
CA ASP A 162 7.41 22.85 36.21
C ASP A 162 8.91 22.75 36.52
N LEU A 163 9.70 22.24 35.58
CA LEU A 163 11.16 22.13 35.69
C LEU A 163 11.90 23.11 34.77
N ALA A 164 11.19 23.90 33.96
CA ALA A 164 11.75 24.72 32.88
C ALA A 164 12.69 23.95 31.92
N ILE A 165 12.48 22.63 31.77
CA ILE A 165 13.31 21.76 30.92
C ILE A 165 12.66 21.61 29.54
N ASN A 166 13.46 21.72 28.48
CA ASN A 166 13.08 21.38 27.12
C ASN A 166 13.88 20.17 26.65
N ILE A 167 13.21 19.05 26.40
CA ILE A 167 13.82 17.86 25.80
C ILE A 167 13.72 18.00 24.29
N MET A 168 14.86 18.14 23.62
CA MET A 168 14.91 18.26 22.16
C MET A 168 14.47 16.95 21.50
N PRO A 169 13.81 17.01 20.33
CA PRO A 169 13.37 15.83 19.62
C PRO A 169 14.55 15.00 19.11
N LEU A 170 14.37 13.69 19.05
CA LEU A 170 15.34 12.76 18.48
C LEU A 170 15.51 12.95 16.96
N ILE A 171 14.44 13.36 16.28
CA ILE A 171 14.43 13.53 14.83
C ILE A 171 13.97 14.93 14.47
N LYS A 172 14.66 15.56 13.52
CA LYS A 172 14.22 16.83 12.92
C LYS A 172 13.76 16.57 11.50
N ALA A 173 12.47 16.83 11.22
CA ALA A 173 11.95 16.77 9.86
C ALA A 173 12.65 17.81 8.97
N CYS A 174 12.95 17.43 7.72
CA CYS A 174 13.56 18.34 6.75
C CYS A 174 12.54 19.41 6.32
N LYS A 175 12.98 20.66 6.22
CA LYS A 175 12.14 21.76 5.71
C LYS A 175 11.85 21.52 4.23
N GLY A 176 10.59 21.71 3.83
CA GLY A 176 10.15 21.55 2.44
C GLY A 176 9.79 20.12 2.03
N SER A 177 9.91 19.13 2.93
CA SER A 177 9.40 17.77 2.72
C SER A 177 7.85 17.75 2.78
N PRO A 178 7.17 16.93 1.96
CA PRO A 178 7.70 16.00 0.96
C PRO A 178 8.15 16.70 -0.33
N PHE A 179 9.22 16.19 -0.93
CA PHE A 179 9.65 16.60 -2.27
C PHE A 179 8.91 15.75 -3.30
N LEU A 180 8.22 16.39 -4.24
CA LEU A 180 7.51 15.72 -5.30
C LEU A 180 8.36 15.70 -6.57
N PRO A 181 8.28 14.63 -7.38
CA PRO A 181 8.95 14.60 -8.67
C PRO A 181 8.40 15.69 -9.60
N SER A 182 9.26 16.22 -10.44
CA SER A 182 8.91 17.13 -11.51
C SER A 182 8.07 16.42 -12.59
N ARG A 183 7.36 17.20 -13.41
CA ARG A 183 6.58 16.62 -14.53
C ARG A 183 7.46 15.84 -15.51
N SER A 184 8.64 16.37 -15.84
CA SER A 184 9.59 15.72 -16.73
C SER A 184 10.11 14.39 -16.17
N GLU A 185 10.30 14.27 -14.86
CA GLU A 185 10.67 13.00 -14.23
C GLU A 185 9.56 11.95 -14.34
N ILE A 186 8.30 12.35 -14.12
CA ILE A 186 7.12 11.46 -14.22
C ILE A 186 6.89 10.99 -15.67
N GLU A 187 7.25 11.81 -16.66
CA GLU A 187 7.12 11.43 -18.08
C GLU A 187 8.19 10.41 -18.51
N VAL A 188 9.36 10.42 -17.87
CA VAL A 188 10.47 9.51 -18.18
C VAL A 188 10.37 8.20 -17.41
N ASN A 189 9.90 8.23 -16.15
CA ASN A 189 9.85 7.08 -15.23
C ASN A 189 8.53 7.00 -14.46
#